data_AF-A0ABD6A1Y5-F1
#
_entry.id   AF-A0ABD6A1Y5-F1
#
_cell.length_a   1.000
_cell.length_b   1.000
_cell.length_c   1.000
_cell.angle_alpha   90.00
_cell.angle_beta   90.00
_cell.angle_gamma   90.00
#
_symmetry.space_group_name_H-M   'P 1'
#
loop_
_entity.id
_entity.type
_entity.pdbx_description
1 polymer ?
#
loop_
_entity_poly.entity_id
_entity_poly.type
_entity_poly.pdbx_seq_one_letter_code
_entity_poly.pdbx_strand_id
1 'polypeptide(L)'
;MVDTERRAVVAAVVSLAGAVIGIGGAGHAYLREWGRAFAWFSLVLGAGLVLVGSFANPETATLATLPLQVTVPVVVLLALNTVDAYYVARRGDGGGAGTMRTDPEDPTVSCPSCGRDLDPELSFCPWCAGSRNEAE
;
A
#
# COMPACT_ATOMS: atom_id res chain seq x y z
N MET A 1 14.99 -12.68 2.39
CA MET A 1 15.23 -12.66 0.93
C MET A 1 14.22 -13.50 0.16
N VAL A 2 14.22 -14.84 0.26
CA VAL A 2 13.22 -15.68 -0.47
C VAL A 2 11.78 -15.37 -0.02
N ASP A 3 11.54 -15.20 1.29
CA ASP A 3 10.22 -14.85 1.83
C ASP A 3 9.77 -13.43 1.44
N THR A 4 10.71 -12.48 1.43
CA THR A 4 10.52 -11.09 0.99
C THR A 4 10.07 -11.03 -0.45
N GLU A 5 10.75 -11.78 -1.32
CA GLU A 5 10.50 -11.81 -2.75
C GLU A 5 9.15 -12.49 -3.04
N ARG A 6 8.85 -13.60 -2.35
CA ARG A 6 7.56 -14.26 -2.42
C ARG A 6 6.42 -13.35 -1.97
N ARG A 7 6.59 -12.63 -0.85
CA ARG A 7 5.59 -11.66 -0.34
C ARG A 7 5.36 -10.51 -1.31
N ALA A 8 6.42 -10.00 -1.95
CA ALA A 8 6.31 -8.95 -2.95
C ALA A 8 5.61 -9.39 -4.23
N VAL A 9 5.90 -10.61 -4.70
CA VAL A 9 5.21 -11.20 -5.86
C VAL A 9 3.74 -11.42 -5.54
N VAL A 10 3.40 -11.97 -4.36
CA VAL A 10 2.00 -12.16 -3.95
C VAL A 10 1.27 -10.82 -3.85
N ALA A 11 1.87 -9.80 -3.24
CA ALA A 11 1.26 -8.48 -3.14
C ALA A 11 1.01 -7.83 -4.52
N ALA A 12 1.95 -7.96 -5.45
CA ALA A 12 1.79 -7.49 -6.83
C ALA A 12 0.68 -8.26 -7.57
N VAL A 13 0.64 -9.59 -7.45
CA VAL A 13 -0.41 -10.43 -8.04
C VAL A 13 -1.79 -10.08 -7.48
N VAL A 14 -1.92 -9.89 -6.16
CA VAL A 14 -3.18 -9.47 -5.54
C VAL A 14 -3.59 -8.07 -6.00
N SER A 15 -2.63 -7.13 -6.13
CA SER A 15 -2.90 -5.80 -6.68
C SER A 15 -3.42 -5.88 -8.12
N LEU A 16 -2.78 -6.67 -8.99
CA LEU A 16 -3.22 -6.88 -10.37
C LEU A 16 -4.61 -7.51 -10.44
N ALA A 17 -4.88 -8.53 -9.62
CA ALA A 17 -6.20 -9.15 -9.56
C ALA A 17 -7.29 -8.16 -9.10
N GLY A 18 -6.98 -7.31 -8.10
CA GLY A 18 -7.86 -6.23 -7.68
C GLY A 18 -8.11 -5.21 -8.79
N ALA A 19 -7.06 -4.81 -9.51
CA ALA A 19 -7.14 -3.86 -10.62
C ALA A 19 -8.07 -4.34 -11.75
N VAL A 20 -8.07 -5.63 -12.07
CA VAL A 20 -8.98 -6.23 -13.07
C VAL A 20 -10.46 -6.03 -12.67
N ILE A 21 -10.76 -6.02 -11.37
CA ILE A 21 -12.11 -5.84 -10.83
C ILE A 21 -12.37 -4.36 -10.46
N GLY A 22 -11.44 -3.45 -10.77
CA GLY A 22 -11.54 -2.02 -10.43
C GLY A 22 -11.28 -1.69 -8.95
N ILE A 23 -10.76 -2.64 -8.18
CA ILE A 23 -10.43 -2.46 -6.76
C ILE A 23 -8.96 -2.04 -6.64
N GLY A 24 -8.73 -0.73 -6.67
CA GLY A 24 -7.42 -0.16 -6.30
C GLY A 24 -7.07 -0.49 -4.84
N GLY A 25 -5.80 -0.75 -4.54
CA GLY A 25 -5.33 -0.93 -3.17
C GLY A 25 -5.38 -2.37 -2.61
N ALA A 26 -5.82 -3.36 -3.39
CA ALA A 26 -5.91 -4.76 -2.94
C ALA A 26 -4.56 -5.34 -2.44
N GLY A 27 -3.44 -5.00 -3.09
CA GLY A 27 -2.11 -5.40 -2.64
C GLY A 27 -1.74 -4.82 -1.26
N HIS A 28 -2.12 -3.58 -0.97
CA HIS A 28 -1.91 -2.98 0.36
C HIS A 28 -2.82 -3.58 1.42
N ALA A 29 -4.07 -3.91 1.06
CA ALA A 29 -4.99 -4.62 1.94
C ALA A 29 -4.42 -6.00 2.33
N TYR A 30 -3.82 -6.73 1.39
CA TYR A 30 -3.09 -7.98 1.67
C TYR A 30 -1.92 -7.77 2.64
N LEU A 31 -1.16 -6.69 2.46
CA LEU A 31 -0.06 -6.31 3.35
C LEU A 31 -0.54 -5.70 4.68
N ARG A 32 -1.86 -5.56 4.88
CA ARG A 32 -2.53 -4.93 6.05
C ARG A 32 -2.18 -3.44 6.24
N GLU A 33 -1.75 -2.76 5.18
CA GLU A 33 -1.49 -1.31 5.19
C GLU A 33 -2.77 -0.53 4.80
N TRP A 34 -3.76 -0.53 5.69
CA TRP A 34 -5.11 0.01 5.46
C TRP A 34 -5.15 1.47 5.01
N GLY A 35 -4.30 2.34 5.58
CA GLY A 35 -4.24 3.75 5.19
C GLY A 35 -3.95 3.92 3.70
N ARG A 36 -3.00 3.15 3.17
CA ARG A 36 -2.63 3.17 1.74
C ARG A 36 -3.68 2.47 0.89
N ALA A 37 -4.27 1.39 1.38
CA ALA A 37 -5.33 0.69 0.67
C ALA A 37 -6.51 1.64 0.38
N PHE A 38 -7.00 2.36 1.40
CA PHE A 38 -8.09 3.34 1.24
C PHE A 38 -7.67 4.53 0.40
N ALA A 39 -6.46 5.07 0.57
CA ALA A 39 -5.97 6.18 -0.23
C ALA A 39 -5.95 5.83 -1.73
N TRP A 40 -5.37 4.68 -2.09
CA TRP A 40 -5.32 4.22 -3.48
C TRP A 40 -6.71 3.87 -4.03
N PHE A 41 -7.56 3.20 -3.24
CA PHE A 41 -8.93 2.90 -3.66
C PHE A 41 -9.72 4.17 -3.98
N SER A 42 -9.73 5.13 -3.06
CA SER A 42 -10.44 6.41 -3.22
C SER A 42 -9.88 7.23 -4.38
N LEU A 43 -8.56 7.23 -4.57
CA LEU A 43 -7.92 7.94 -5.67
C LEU A 43 -8.29 7.34 -7.03
N VAL A 44 -8.22 6.01 -7.19
CA VAL A 44 -8.61 5.33 -8.44
C VAL A 44 -10.10 5.51 -8.72
N LEU A 45 -10.95 5.28 -7.72
CA LEU A 45 -12.40 5.42 -7.86
C LEU A 45 -12.80 6.86 -8.16
N GLY A 46 -12.29 7.81 -7.39
CA GLY A 46 -12.57 9.23 -7.54
C GLY A 46 -12.09 9.77 -8.88
N ALA A 47 -10.84 9.47 -9.27
CA ALA A 47 -10.33 9.86 -10.58
C ALA A 47 -11.15 9.22 -11.72
N GLY A 48 -11.48 7.93 -11.60
CA GLY A 48 -12.34 7.24 -12.57
C GLY A 48 -13.69 7.92 -12.74
N LEU A 49 -14.38 8.24 -11.64
CA LEU A 49 -15.67 8.94 -11.68
C LEU A 49 -15.56 10.33 -12.32
N VAL A 50 -14.55 11.11 -11.95
CA VAL A 50 -14.31 12.45 -12.52
C VAL A 50 -14.02 12.36 -14.02
N LEU A 51 -13.14 11.44 -14.43
CA LEU A 51 -12.75 11.27 -15.83
C LEU A 51 -13.93 10.78 -16.69
N VAL A 52 -14.67 9.78 -16.22
CA VAL A 52 -15.88 9.30 -16.92
C VAL A 52 -16.91 10.42 -17.05
N GLY A 53 -17.21 11.14 -15.96
CA GLY A 53 -18.16 12.25 -16.00
C GLY A 53 -17.74 13.42 -16.90
N SER A 54 -16.43 13.58 -17.14
CA SER A 54 -15.88 14.66 -17.97
C SER A 54 -15.76 14.29 -19.45
N PHE A 55 -15.47 13.02 -19.76
CA PHE A 55 -15.07 12.61 -21.10
C PHE A 55 -15.95 11.53 -21.74
N ALA A 56 -16.76 10.80 -20.98
CA ALA A 56 -17.62 9.76 -21.53
C ALA A 56 -19.04 10.30 -21.79
N ASN A 57 -19.66 9.88 -22.90
CA ASN A 57 -21.07 10.14 -23.16
C ASN A 57 -21.94 9.11 -22.41
N PRO A 58 -22.82 9.54 -21.48
CA PRO A 58 -23.63 8.61 -20.68
C PRO A 58 -24.59 7.74 -21.50
N GLU A 59 -25.00 8.15 -22.69
CA GLU A 59 -25.94 7.38 -23.53
C GLU A 59 -25.26 6.21 -24.26
N THR A 60 -23.95 6.31 -24.50
CA THR A 60 -23.20 5.37 -25.36
C THR A 60 -22.00 4.72 -24.67
N ALA A 61 -21.69 5.12 -23.43
CA ALA A 61 -20.55 4.62 -22.69
C ALA A 61 -20.73 3.14 -22.31
N THR A 62 -19.75 2.33 -22.67
CA THR A 62 -19.59 0.93 -22.28
C THR A 62 -18.13 0.67 -21.98
N LEU A 63 -17.80 -0.44 -21.30
CA LEU A 63 -16.40 -0.85 -21.04
C LEU A 63 -15.54 -0.91 -22.31
N ALA A 64 -16.13 -1.22 -23.47
CA ALA A 64 -15.42 -1.31 -24.75
C ALA A 64 -15.28 0.04 -25.48
N THR A 65 -16.10 1.05 -25.13
CA THR A 65 -16.15 2.35 -25.81
C THR A 65 -15.59 3.49 -24.95
N LEU A 66 -14.99 3.17 -23.80
CA LEU A 66 -14.39 4.15 -22.91
C LEU A 66 -13.28 4.95 -23.62
N PRO A 67 -13.31 6.29 -23.57
CA PRO A 67 -12.30 7.13 -24.20
C PRO A 67 -10.90 6.87 -23.63
N LEU A 68 -9.87 7.03 -24.45
CA LEU A 68 -8.47 6.89 -24.00
C LEU A 68 -8.09 7.92 -22.93
N GLN A 69 -8.75 9.08 -22.91
CA GLN A 69 -8.62 10.11 -21.86
C GLN A 69 -9.05 9.60 -20.47
N VAL A 70 -9.88 8.55 -20.41
CA VAL A 70 -10.26 7.89 -19.15
C VAL A 70 -9.39 6.66 -18.93
N THR A 71 -9.29 5.80 -19.93
CA THR A 71 -8.63 4.49 -19.80
C THR A 71 -7.15 4.62 -19.51
N VAL A 72 -6.42 5.50 -20.22
CA VAL A 72 -4.98 5.65 -20.05
C VAL A 72 -4.62 6.13 -18.64
N PRO A 73 -5.20 7.23 -18.10
CA PRO A 73 -4.91 7.65 -16.73
C PRO A 73 -5.27 6.60 -15.68
N VAL A 74 -6.41 5.91 -15.81
CA VAL A 74 -6.82 4.86 -14.86
C VAL A 74 -5.84 3.69 -14.87
N VAL A 75 -5.43 3.21 -16.05
CA VAL A 75 -4.41 2.16 -16.17
C VAL A 75 -3.08 2.59 -15.57
N VAL A 76 -2.67 3.85 -15.79
CA VAL A 76 -1.46 4.41 -15.16
C VAL A 76 -1.59 4.42 -13.64
N LEU A 77 -2.72 4.86 -13.08
CA LEU A 77 -2.96 4.85 -11.64
C LEU A 77 -2.92 3.44 -11.04
N LEU A 78 -3.52 2.46 -11.72
CA LEU A 78 -3.50 1.06 -11.30
C LEU A 78 -2.07 0.49 -11.35
N ALA A 79 -1.30 0.80 -12.40
CA ALA A 79 0.10 0.41 -12.50
C ALA A 79 0.95 1.02 -11.37
N LEU A 80 0.75 2.31 -11.07
CA LEU A 80 1.42 2.98 -9.95
C LEU A 80 1.03 2.37 -8.60
N ASN A 81 -0.24 1.99 -8.41
CA ASN A 81 -0.68 1.26 -7.22
C ASN A 81 0.05 -0.09 -7.06
N THR A 82 0.18 -0.86 -8.14
CA THR A 82 0.89 -2.14 -8.12
C THR A 82 2.38 -1.96 -7.82
N VAL A 83 3.02 -0.98 -8.46
CA VAL A 83 4.43 -0.63 -8.20
C VAL A 83 4.63 -0.21 -6.74
N ASP A 84 3.71 0.61 -6.20
CA ASP A 84 3.73 1.02 -4.81
C ASP A 84 3.63 -0.19 -3.87
N ALA A 85 2.61 -1.03 -4.03
CA ALA A 85 2.42 -2.25 -3.24
C ALA A 85 3.62 -3.19 -3.29
N TYR A 86 4.25 -3.34 -4.46
CA TYR A 86 5.49 -4.10 -4.61
C TYR A 86 6.64 -3.50 -3.79
N TYR A 87 6.83 -2.17 -3.84
CA TYR A 87 7.86 -1.51 -3.02
C TYR A 87 7.56 -1.59 -1.52
N VAL A 88 6.29 -1.51 -1.10
CA VAL A 88 5.90 -1.74 0.30
C VAL A 88 6.27 -3.14 0.75
N ALA A 89 5.91 -4.14 -0.06
CA ALA A 89 6.22 -5.53 0.27
C ALA A 89 7.73 -5.79 0.32
N ARG A 90 8.50 -5.20 -0.61
CA ARG A 90 9.96 -5.28 -0.66
C ARG A 90 10.64 -4.62 0.56
N ARG A 91 10.06 -3.54 1.10
CA ARG A 91 10.53 -2.88 2.34
C ARG A 91 10.01 -3.57 3.61
N GLY A 92 9.01 -4.44 3.49
CA GLY A 92 8.25 -5.03 4.58
C GLY A 92 8.91 -6.18 5.33
N ASP A 93 10.22 -6.40 5.20
CA ASP A 93 10.97 -7.39 5.99
C ASP A 93 11.05 -7.09 7.49
N GLY A 94 10.51 -5.95 7.96
CA GLY A 94 10.23 -5.70 9.38
C GLY A 94 8.73 -5.68 9.75
N GLY A 95 7.86 -6.12 8.83
CA GLY A 95 6.41 -5.93 8.93
C GLY A 95 5.60 -7.22 8.93
N GLY A 96 6.16 -8.29 9.50
CA GLY A 96 5.45 -9.53 9.79
C GLY A 96 6.13 -10.20 10.97
N ALA A 97 5.72 -9.82 12.18
CA ALA A 97 6.26 -10.27 13.45
C ALA A 97 7.76 -9.99 13.65
N GLY A 98 8.08 -9.27 14.73
CA GLY A 98 9.36 -9.46 15.39
C GLY A 98 9.54 -10.94 15.74
N THR A 99 10.16 -11.69 14.84
CA THR A 99 11.15 -12.66 15.24
C THR A 99 12.52 -12.02 14.93
N MET A 100 12.84 -10.85 15.50
CA MET A 100 13.73 -10.93 16.65
C MET A 100 13.18 -11.99 17.59
N ARG A 101 13.77 -13.18 17.50
CA ARG A 101 14.03 -13.93 18.71
C ARG A 101 14.95 -13.06 19.56
N THR A 102 14.42 -11.97 20.10
CA THR A 102 14.73 -11.65 21.47
C THR A 102 14.10 -12.80 22.24
N ASP A 103 14.76 -13.22 23.31
CA ASP A 103 14.07 -14.06 24.26
C ASP A 103 12.65 -13.50 24.48
N PRO A 104 11.64 -14.35 24.71
CA PRO A 104 10.27 -13.91 24.99
C PRO A 104 10.12 -12.97 26.21
N GLU A 105 11.24 -12.53 26.81
CA GLU A 105 11.37 -11.57 27.88
C GLU A 105 11.73 -10.13 27.43
N ASP A 106 12.00 -9.85 26.16
CA ASP A 106 12.43 -8.49 25.76
C ASP A 106 11.26 -7.60 25.26
N PRO A 107 10.86 -6.55 25.99
CA PRO A 107 9.65 -5.79 25.70
C PRO A 107 9.86 -4.79 24.55
N THR A 108 9.35 -5.05 23.34
CA THR A 108 9.31 -4.02 22.28
C THR A 108 8.16 -3.02 22.49
N VAL A 109 8.42 -1.72 22.36
CA VAL A 109 7.43 -0.62 22.43
C VAL A 109 7.08 -0.11 21.03
N SER A 110 5.91 0.51 20.83
CA SER A 110 5.59 1.11 19.52
C SER A 110 6.21 2.50 19.37
N CYS A 111 6.85 2.76 18.23
CA CYS A 111 7.45 4.05 17.89
C CYS A 111 6.37 5.15 17.70
N PRO A 112 6.38 6.26 18.47
CA PRO A 112 5.33 7.27 18.41
C PRO A 112 5.28 8.04 17.07
N SER A 113 6.37 8.11 16.32
CA SER A 113 6.43 8.87 15.06
C SER A 113 6.01 8.11 13.81
N CYS A 114 6.15 6.78 13.77
CA CYS A 114 5.78 5.99 12.57
C CYS A 114 5.02 4.68 12.88
N GLY A 115 4.80 4.37 14.16
CA GLY A 115 3.98 3.24 14.61
C GLY A 115 4.59 1.86 14.41
N ARG A 116 5.87 1.75 14.04
CA ARG A 116 6.58 0.47 13.91
C ARG A 116 7.13 0.00 15.27
N ASP A 117 7.34 -1.31 15.40
CA ASP A 117 7.95 -1.89 16.60
C ASP A 117 9.35 -1.31 16.81
N LEU A 118 9.56 -0.80 18.01
CA LEU A 118 10.75 -0.13 18.50
C LEU A 118 11.23 -0.83 19.75
N ASP A 119 12.49 -1.20 19.74
CA ASP A 119 13.18 -1.65 20.93
C ASP A 119 13.32 -0.47 21.93
N PRO A 120 12.86 -0.59 23.20
CA PRO A 120 12.96 0.47 24.21
C PRO A 120 14.40 0.72 24.66
N GLU A 121 15.38 -0.08 24.24
CA GLU A 121 16.80 0.21 24.42
C GLU A 121 17.33 1.18 23.36
N LEU A 122 16.68 1.30 22.19
CA LEU A 122 17.10 2.19 21.09
C LEU A 122 16.52 3.61 21.18
N SER A 123 17.37 4.62 21.37
CA SER A 123 16.96 6.02 21.64
C SER A 123 16.35 6.73 20.42
N PHE A 124 16.40 6.07 19.27
CA PHE A 124 15.83 6.50 18.02
C PHE A 124 15.10 5.33 17.37
N CYS A 125 14.09 5.65 16.57
CA CYS A 125 13.29 4.69 15.83
C CYS A 125 13.99 4.30 14.52
N PRO A 126 14.43 3.04 14.34
CA PRO A 126 15.18 2.62 13.15
C PRO A 126 14.42 2.79 11.83
N TRP A 127 13.10 2.96 11.91
CA TRP A 127 12.20 3.02 10.75
C TRP A 127 12.02 4.42 10.18
N CYS A 128 11.94 5.43 11.04
CA CYS A 128 11.68 6.80 10.62
C CYS A 128 12.73 7.80 11.11
N ALA A 129 13.76 7.32 11.82
CA ALA A 129 14.77 8.13 12.49
C ALA A 129 14.21 9.14 13.51
N GLY A 130 12.96 8.98 13.95
CA GLY A 130 12.36 9.79 15.02
C GLY A 130 13.01 9.48 16.37
N SER A 131 13.22 10.50 17.20
CA SER A 131 13.74 10.34 18.57
C SER A 131 12.67 9.79 19.52
N ARG A 132 13.10 9.13 20.60
CA ARG A 132 12.20 8.61 21.63
C ARG A 132 11.59 9.69 22.55
N ASN A 133 12.19 10.87 22.62
CA ASN A 133 11.82 11.92 23.57
C ASN A 133 10.97 13.02 22.92
N GLU A 134 9.65 12.96 23.12
CA GLU A 134 8.72 14.11 23.17
C GLU A 134 7.84 13.97 24.42
N ALA A 135 8.48 13.84 25.58
CA ALA A 135 7.82 13.85 26.88
C ALA A 135 8.58 14.79 27.83
N GLU A 136 8.82 16.02 27.37
CA GLU A 136 8.85 17.30 28.13
C GLU A 136 8.94 18.47 27.14
#